data_AF-A0A845GGE0-F1
#
_entry.id   AF-A0A845GGE0-F1
#
_cell.length_a   1.000
_cell.length_b   1.000
_cell.length_c   1.000
_cell.angle_alpha   90.00
_cell.angle_beta   90.00
_cell.angle_gamma   90.00
#
_symmetry.space_group_name_H-M   'P 1'
#
loop_
_entity.id
_entity.type
_entity.pdbx_description
1 polymer ?
#
loop_
_entity_poly.entity_id
_entity_poly.type
_entity_poly.pdbx_seq_one_letter_code
_entity_poly.pdbx_strand_id
1 'polypeptide(L)'
;MNMEQAMAIYQRAVDPTATAQEGADWWREVFVELTAVVAAPSIRAAAGVIAWWKSDYEWLQVNDTPAGAAGRIRRVAKVVLKRSTRPSAQPCIA
;
A
#
# COMPACT_ATOMS: atom_id res chain seq x y z
N MET A 1 -9.42 0.62 5.45
CA MET A 1 -8.89 -0.06 4.25
C MET A 1 -9.34 -1.51 4.32
N ASN A 2 -9.70 -2.13 3.21
CA ASN A 2 -10.03 -3.56 3.11
C ASN A 2 -8.91 -4.33 2.37
N MET A 3 -9.01 -5.67 2.30
CA MET A 3 -7.96 -6.52 1.71
C MET A 3 -7.71 -6.20 0.23
N GLU A 4 -8.77 -6.06 -0.58
CA GLU A 4 -8.64 -5.73 -2.00
C GLU A 4 -7.94 -4.38 -2.22
N GLN A 5 -8.25 -3.38 -1.39
CA GLN A 5 -7.59 -2.09 -1.42
C GLN A 5 -6.11 -2.20 -1.06
N ALA A 6 -5.76 -2.99 -0.04
CA ALA A 6 -4.37 -3.23 0.35
C ALA A 6 -3.58 -3.90 -0.78
N MET A 7 -4.13 -4.95 -1.39
CA MET A 7 -3.52 -5.60 -2.56
C MET A 7 -3.32 -4.63 -3.72
N ALA A 8 -4.34 -3.83 -4.06
CA ALA A 8 -4.24 -2.83 -5.12
C ALA A 8 -3.22 -1.73 -4.82
N ILE A 9 -3.06 -1.34 -3.55
CA ILE A 9 -2.04 -0.38 -3.13
C ILE A 9 -0.66 -0.99 -3.25
N TYR A 10 -0.46 -2.21 -2.74
CA TYR A 10 0.80 -2.93 -2.82
C TYR A 10 1.27 -3.09 -4.26
N GLN A 11 0.38 -3.59 -5.13
CA GLN A 11 0.67 -3.81 -6.54
C GLN A 11 1.09 -2.53 -7.28
N ARG A 12 0.46 -1.41 -6.96
CA ARG A 12 0.75 -0.14 -7.64
C ARG A 12 1.94 0.62 -7.06
N ALA A 13 2.26 0.41 -5.78
CA ALA A 13 3.27 1.19 -5.08
C ALA A 13 4.60 0.45 -4.88
N VAL A 14 4.55 -0.89 -4.85
CA VAL A 14 5.64 -1.77 -4.42
C VAL A 14 5.97 -2.76 -5.52
N ASP A 15 5.07 -3.69 -5.83
CA ASP A 15 5.34 -4.77 -6.79
C ASP A 15 4.10 -5.12 -7.63
N PRO A 16 4.05 -4.69 -8.91
CA PRO A 16 2.95 -4.99 -9.82
C PRO A 16 2.72 -6.48 -10.09
N THR A 17 3.71 -7.32 -9.82
CA THR A 17 3.67 -8.76 -10.10
C THR A 17 3.14 -9.58 -8.94
N ALA A 18 3.04 -9.00 -7.74
CA ALA A 18 2.50 -9.69 -6.57
C ALA A 18 1.03 -10.07 -6.77
N THR A 19 0.69 -11.34 -6.54
CA THR A 19 -0.67 -11.87 -6.71
C THR A 19 -1.19 -12.54 -5.44
N ALA A 20 -2.42 -13.05 -5.48
CA ALA A 20 -2.98 -13.85 -4.38
C ALA A 20 -2.19 -15.15 -4.08
N GLN A 21 -1.24 -15.54 -4.95
CA GLN A 21 -0.44 -16.75 -4.82
C GLN A 21 0.58 -16.70 -3.67
N GLU A 22 0.91 -15.51 -3.16
CA GLU A 22 1.77 -15.33 -1.96
C GLU A 22 1.15 -15.94 -0.68
N GLY A 23 -0.15 -16.23 -0.70
CA GLY A 23 -0.87 -16.85 0.40
C GLY A 23 -1.58 -15.84 1.31
N ALA A 24 -2.64 -16.31 1.97
CA ALA A 24 -3.51 -15.46 2.78
C ALA A 24 -2.79 -14.86 3.99
N ASP A 25 -1.84 -15.59 4.58
CA ASP A 25 -1.12 -15.19 5.79
C ASP A 25 -0.17 -14.04 5.49
N TRP A 26 0.56 -14.14 4.38
CA TRP A 26 1.40 -13.07 3.86
C TRP A 26 0.60 -11.80 3.57
N TRP A 27 -0.56 -11.93 2.89
CA TRP A 27 -1.42 -10.78 2.63
C TRP A 27 -2.04 -10.17 3.90
N ARG A 28 -2.25 -10.95 4.98
CA ARG A 28 -2.69 -10.42 6.27
C ARG A 28 -1.62 -9.55 6.93
N GLU A 29 -0.36 -9.96 6.90
CA GLU A 29 0.77 -9.17 7.43
C GLU A 29 0.93 -7.87 6.63
N VAL A 30 0.99 -7.99 5.30
CA VAL A 30 1.07 -6.84 4.38
C VAL A 30 -0.12 -5.89 4.59
N PHE A 31 -1.33 -6.41 4.81
CA PHE A 31 -2.49 -5.58 5.11
C PHE A 31 -2.32 -4.76 6.40
N VAL A 32 -1.82 -5.38 7.48
CA VAL A 32 -1.58 -4.71 8.77
C VAL A 32 -0.55 -3.59 8.59
N GLU A 33 0.55 -3.86 7.92
CA GLU A 33 1.62 -2.90 7.70
C GLU A 33 1.21 -1.76 6.80
N LEU A 34 0.53 -2.04 5.68
CA LEU A 34 0.00 -1.01 4.80
C LEU A 34 -1.01 -0.12 5.54
N THR A 35 -1.84 -0.71 6.41
CA THR A 35 -2.77 0.05 7.25
C THR A 35 -2.00 1.00 8.17
N ALA A 36 -0.95 0.52 8.82
CA ALA A 36 -0.09 1.32 9.69
C ALA A 36 0.66 2.44 8.93
N VAL A 37 1.19 2.15 7.74
CA VAL A 37 1.85 3.15 6.86
C VAL A 37 0.88 4.27 6.47
N VAL A 38 -0.36 3.93 6.14
CA VAL A 38 -1.40 4.90 5.75
C VAL A 38 -1.84 5.74 6.95
N ALA A 39 -1.99 5.12 8.12
CA ALA A 39 -2.41 5.78 9.36
C ALA A 39 -1.31 6.61 10.04
N ALA A 40 -0.05 6.35 9.72
CA ALA A 40 1.08 7.01 10.36
C ALA A 40 1.03 8.55 10.25
N PRO A 41 1.41 9.29 11.31
CA PRO A 41 1.31 10.75 11.34
C PRO A 41 2.31 11.45 10.41
N SER A 42 3.40 10.79 10.03
CA SER A 42 4.45 11.36 9.18
C SER A 42 5.06 10.31 8.23
N ILE A 43 5.78 10.77 7.21
CA ILE A 43 6.55 9.89 6.32
C ILE A 43 7.66 9.16 7.08
N ARG A 44 8.30 9.80 8.07
CA ARG A 44 9.32 9.15 8.90
C ARG A 44 8.73 8.00 9.72
N ALA A 45 7.57 8.22 10.35
CA ALA A 45 6.88 7.16 11.09
C ALA A 45 6.44 6.03 10.15
N ALA A 46 5.91 6.36 8.97
CA ALA A 46 5.52 5.39 7.95
C ALA A 46 6.72 4.57 7.42
N ALA A 47 7.86 5.23 7.19
CA ALA A 47 9.10 4.58 6.77
C ALA A 47 9.59 3.57 7.80
N GLY A 48 9.47 3.89 9.10
CA GLY A 48 9.84 2.98 10.18
C GLY A 48 9.01 1.68 10.19
N VAL A 49 7.76 1.72 9.72
CA VAL A 49 6.89 0.53 9.62
C VAL A 49 7.40 -0.46 8.58
N ILE A 50 7.97 0.01 7.47
CA ILE A 50 8.38 -0.84 6.34
C ILE A 50 9.89 -0.94 6.16
N ALA A 51 10.66 -0.35 7.08
CA ALA A 51 12.12 -0.33 6.98
C ALA A 51 12.70 -1.75 6.94
N TRP A 52 12.07 -2.70 7.63
CA TRP A 52 12.49 -4.10 7.70
C TRP A 52 12.06 -4.95 6.51
N TRP A 53 11.20 -4.45 5.61
CA TRP A 53 10.77 -5.20 4.41
C TRP A 53 11.92 -5.59 3.49
N LYS A 54 12.98 -4.81 3.52
CA LYS A 54 14.22 -5.05 2.80
C LYS A 54 15.37 -4.66 3.71
N SER A 55 16.47 -5.38 3.63
CA SER A 55 17.73 -4.92 4.20
C SER A 55 18.18 -3.60 3.55
N ASP A 56 19.02 -2.83 4.24
CA ASP A 56 19.59 -1.60 3.69
C ASP A 56 20.29 -1.84 2.34
N TYR A 57 20.96 -2.98 2.20
CA TYR A 57 21.59 -3.39 0.95
C TYR A 57 20.57 -3.60 -0.18
N GLU A 58 19.45 -4.26 0.10
CA GLU A 58 18.40 -4.48 -0.90
C GLU A 58 17.69 -3.17 -1.29
N TRP A 59 17.47 -2.25 -0.35
CA TRP A 59 16.95 -0.91 -0.66
C TRP A 59 17.88 -0.16 -1.63
N LEU A 60 19.20 -0.21 -1.38
CA LEU A 60 20.19 0.38 -2.28
C LEU A 60 20.19 -0.27 -3.67
N GLN A 61 20.06 -1.60 -3.74
CA GLN A 61 20.03 -2.33 -5.01
C GLN A 61 18.84 -1.95 -5.89
N VAL A 62 17.68 -1.65 -5.28
CA VAL A 62 16.50 -1.17 -6.03
C VAL A 62 16.45 0.35 -6.18
N ASN A 63 17.53 1.06 -5.79
CA ASN A 63 17.64 2.52 -5.79
C ASN A 63 16.42 3.21 -5.15
N ASP A 64 15.99 2.69 -4.01
CA ASP A 64 14.83 3.19 -3.28
C ASP A 64 15.13 3.32 -1.78
N THR A 65 14.21 3.92 -1.04
CA THR A 65 14.33 4.04 0.41
C THR A 65 13.00 3.71 1.09
N PRO A 66 13.02 3.30 2.37
CA PRO A 66 11.79 3.15 3.14
C PRO A 66 10.89 4.40 3.11
N ALA A 67 11.49 5.60 3.13
CA ALA A 67 10.75 6.85 3.03
C ALA A 67 10.14 7.07 1.63
N GLY A 68 10.87 6.72 0.57
CA GLY A 68 10.39 6.74 -0.81
C GLY A 68 9.21 5.81 -1.02
N ALA A 69 9.34 4.55 -0.61
CA ALA A 69 8.30 3.54 -0.65
C ALA A 69 7.06 3.95 0.16
N ALA A 70 7.23 4.40 1.41
CA ALA A 70 6.13 4.88 2.25
C ALA A 70 5.40 6.07 1.62
N GLY A 71 6.16 6.99 0.98
CA GLY A 71 5.60 8.10 0.21
C GLY A 71 4.74 7.63 -0.96
N ARG A 72 5.22 6.65 -1.75
CA ARG A 72 4.44 6.07 -2.87
C ARG A 72 3.18 5.37 -2.38
N ILE A 73 3.30 4.52 -1.36
CA ILE A 73 2.16 3.80 -0.76
C ILE A 73 1.07 4.79 -0.34
N ARG A 74 1.42 5.86 0.40
CA ARG A 74 0.44 6.85 0.85
C ARG A 74 -0.19 7.64 -0.30
N ARG A 75 0.57 7.97 -1.34
CA ARG A 75 0.02 8.63 -2.55
C ARG A 75 -1.00 7.73 -3.25
N VAL A 76 -0.66 6.46 -3.46
CA VAL A 76 -1.56 5.48 -4.08
C VAL A 76 -2.78 5.23 -3.21
N ALA A 77 -2.61 5.06 -1.90
CA ALA A 77 -3.69 4.87 -0.95
C ALA A 77 -4.71 6.02 -0.99
N LYS A 78 -4.26 7.28 -1.07
CA LYS A 78 -5.17 8.43 -1.23
C LYS A 78 -6.05 8.30 -2.47
N VAL A 79 -5.54 7.75 -3.57
CA VAL A 79 -6.30 7.56 -4.82
C VAL A 79 -7.26 6.37 -4.69
N VAL A 80 -6.77 5.24 -4.20
CA VAL A 80 -7.54 4.00 -4.08
C VAL A 80 -8.70 4.18 -3.09
N LEU A 81 -8.44 4.74 -1.91
CA LEU A 81 -9.45 4.91 -0.87
C LEU A 81 -10.50 5.97 -1.22
N LYS A 82 -10.12 7.05 -1.92
CA LYS A 82 -11.08 8.06 -2.42
C LYS A 82 -12.04 7.51 -3.47
N ARG A 83 -11.63 6.51 -4.26
CA ARG A 83 -12.50 5.90 -5.28
C ARG A 83 -13.61 5.05 -4.65
N SER A 84 -13.39 4.52 -3.46
CA SER A 84 -14.38 3.72 -2.73
C SER A 84 -15.42 4.55 -1.98
N THR A 85 -15.15 5.84 -1.69
CA THR A 85 -16.09 6.74 -1.00
C THR A 85 -16.95 7.58 -1.93
N ARG A 86 -16.83 7.43 -3.26
CA ARG A 86 -17.77 8.06 -4.19
C ARG A 86 -19.03 7.19 -4.22
N PRO A 87 -20.21 7.68 -3.80
CA PRO A 87 -21.45 6.91 -3.95
C PRO A 87 -21.63 6.62 -5.43
N SER A 88 -21.87 5.35 -5.75
CA SER A 88 -22.28 4.95 -7.09
C SER A 88 -23.63 5.62 -7.37
N ALA A 89 -23.61 6.78 -8.02
CA ALA A 89 -24.80 7.32 -8.64
C ALA A 89 -25.15 6.36 -9.79
N GLN A 90 -26.05 5.42 -9.53
CA GLN A 90 -26.68 4.63 -10.57
C GLN A 90 -27.36 5.61 -11.54
N PRO A 91 -27.15 5.49 -12.86
CA PRO A 91 -27.94 6.25 -13.80
C PRO A 91 -29.39 5.78 -13.69
N CYS A 92 -30.27 6.65 -13.19
CA CYS A 92 -31.70 6.50 -13.38
C CYS A 92 -31.96 6.58 -14.88
N ILE A 93 -32.24 5.43 -15.50
CA ILE A 93 -32.73 5.36 -16.87
C ILE A 93 -34.21 5.72 -16.78
N ALA A 94 -34.58 6.83 -17.43
CA ALA A 94 -35.93 7.36 -17.52
C ALA A 94 -36.80 6.58 -18.52
#